data_AF-A0A069D5P1-F1
#
_entry.id   AF-A0A069D5P1-F1
#
_cell.length_a   1.000
_cell.length_b   1.000
_cell.length_c   1.000
_cell.angle_alpha   90.00
_cell.angle_beta   90.00
_cell.angle_gamma   90.00
#
_symmetry.space_group_name_H-M   'P 1'
#
loop_
_entity.id
_entity.type
_entity.pdbx_description
1 polymer ?
#
loop_
_entity_poly.entity_id
_entity_poly.type
_entity_poly.pdbx_seq_one_letter_code
_entity_poly.pdbx_strand_id
1 'polypeptide(L)'
;MSAPGNDLVASTALASAGCHMVLFTTGRGTPFGTYVPTMKISTNSGLAERKPGWIDFNAGVIVENEPMEKTCERFIDYIIRVASGELVNNEKKGFREISIFKTGVTL
;
A
#
# COMPACT_ATOMS: atom_id res chain seq x y z
N MET A 1 6.76 -7.31 14.93
CA MET A 1 5.34 -7.72 14.85
C MET A 1 5.28 -9.07 14.14
N SER A 2 4.42 -9.97 14.60
CA SER A 2 4.12 -11.23 13.92
C SER A 2 2.62 -11.30 13.64
N ALA A 3 2.24 -11.40 12.36
CA ALA A 3 0.87 -11.55 11.91
C ALA A 3 0.83 -12.51 10.69
N PRO A 4 -0.29 -13.19 10.42
CA PRO A 4 -0.43 -14.03 9.23
C PRO A 4 -0.24 -13.24 7.93
N GLY A 5 0.32 -13.88 6.91
CA GLY A 5 0.65 -13.24 5.63
C GLY A 5 -0.54 -12.90 4.71
N ASN A 6 -1.78 -12.99 5.19
CA ASN A 6 -2.94 -12.52 4.41
C ASN A 6 -2.90 -10.99 4.37
N ASP A 7 -2.98 -10.43 3.15
CA ASP A 7 -2.84 -9.01 2.86
C ASP A 7 -3.55 -8.07 3.85
N LEU A 8 -4.87 -8.24 4.01
CA LEU A 8 -5.68 -7.34 4.82
C LEU A 8 -5.49 -7.60 6.31
N VAL A 9 -5.28 -8.85 6.71
CA VAL A 9 -4.95 -9.20 8.11
C VAL A 9 -3.62 -8.58 8.53
N ALA A 10 -2.57 -8.75 7.74
CA ALA A 10 -1.24 -8.22 8.01
C ALA A 10 -1.26 -6.69 8.06
N SER A 11 -1.93 -6.06 7.10
CA SER A 11 -2.04 -4.60 7.03
C SER A 11 -2.88 -4.04 8.19
N THR A 12 -3.96 -4.72 8.57
CA THR A 12 -4.77 -4.34 9.75
C THR A 12 -3.94 -4.47 11.02
N ALA A 13 -3.15 -5.54 11.16
CA ALA A 13 -2.27 -5.73 12.30
C ALA A 13 -1.27 -4.56 12.42
N LEU A 14 -0.59 -4.19 11.33
CA LEU A 14 0.33 -3.06 11.27
C LEU A 14 -0.33 -1.76 11.74
N ALA A 15 -1.49 -1.43 11.16
CA ALA A 15 -2.26 -0.26 11.55
C ALA A 15 -2.59 -0.26 13.05
N SER A 16 -3.04 -1.41 13.56
CA SER A 16 -3.43 -1.57 14.97
C SER A 16 -2.25 -1.55 15.94
N ALA A 17 -1.01 -1.75 15.48
CA ALA A 17 0.19 -1.57 16.31
C ALA A 17 0.80 -0.16 16.24
N GLY A 18 0.10 0.80 15.64
CA GLY A 18 0.51 2.20 15.60
C GLY A 18 1.29 2.60 14.35
N CYS A 19 1.32 1.78 13.29
CA CYS A 19 1.79 2.25 11.99
C CYS A 19 0.80 3.29 11.44
N HIS A 20 1.26 4.53 11.27
CA HIS A 20 0.46 5.61 10.70
C HIS A 20 0.21 5.47 9.19
N MET A 21 0.94 4.58 8.51
CA MET A 21 0.83 4.28 7.09
C MET A 21 1.30 2.86 6.81
N VAL A 22 0.73 2.21 5.80
CA VAL A 22 1.18 0.93 5.25
C VAL A 22 1.67 1.13 3.82
N LEU A 23 2.94 0.80 3.56
CA LEU A 23 3.52 0.73 2.22
C LEU A 23 3.35 -0.69 1.69
N PHE A 24 2.48 -0.87 0.70
CA PHE A 24 2.10 -2.20 0.21
C PHE A 24 2.52 -2.39 -1.25
N THR A 25 3.53 -3.23 -1.49
CA THR A 25 3.99 -3.58 -2.82
C THR A 25 3.06 -4.63 -3.46
N THR A 26 2.76 -4.48 -4.76
CA THR A 26 1.91 -5.43 -5.47
C THR A 26 2.28 -5.56 -6.94
N GLY A 27 2.27 -6.80 -7.44
CA GLY A 27 2.37 -7.09 -8.88
C GLY A 27 1.02 -7.42 -9.53
N ARG A 28 -0.05 -7.58 -8.73
CA ARG A 28 -1.38 -8.03 -9.19
C ARG A 28 -2.51 -7.04 -8.92
N GLY A 29 -2.29 -6.03 -8.08
CA GLY A 29 -3.24 -4.95 -7.84
C GLY A 29 -4.40 -5.33 -6.93
N THR A 30 -4.14 -5.97 -5.78
CA THR A 30 -5.19 -6.29 -4.80
C THR A 30 -5.89 -5.01 -4.33
N PRO A 31 -7.22 -4.86 -4.55
CA PRO A 31 -7.93 -3.60 -4.33
C PRO A 31 -8.43 -3.44 -2.89
N PHE A 32 -7.54 -3.56 -1.90
CA PHE A 32 -7.87 -3.37 -0.49
C PHE A 32 -7.20 -2.11 0.08
N GLY A 33 -7.76 -1.58 1.18
CA GLY A 33 -7.10 -0.56 1.99
C GLY A 33 -7.58 -0.60 3.44
N THR A 34 -6.68 -0.32 4.38
CA THR A 34 -7.03 -0.28 5.81
C THR A 34 -7.54 1.10 6.21
N TYR A 35 -7.85 1.26 7.50
CA TYR A 35 -8.28 2.52 8.09
C TYR A 35 -7.15 3.55 8.27
N VAL A 36 -5.90 3.19 7.97
CA VAL A 36 -4.76 4.13 7.82
C VAL A 36 -4.38 4.24 6.34
N PRO A 37 -3.67 5.30 5.90
CA PRO A 37 -3.12 5.40 4.55
C PRO A 37 -2.45 4.09 4.11
N THR A 38 -2.96 3.46 3.05
CA THR A 38 -2.42 2.21 2.49
C THR A 38 -1.90 2.48 1.08
N MET A 39 -0.66 2.95 0.99
CA MET A 39 -0.02 3.31 -0.27
C MET A 39 0.26 2.05 -1.10
N LYS A 40 -0.32 1.97 -2.29
CA LYS A 40 -0.11 0.86 -3.23
C LYS A 40 1.03 1.15 -4.18
N ILE A 41 2.05 0.31 -4.12
CA ILE A 41 3.27 0.42 -4.91
C ILE A 41 3.27 -0.69 -5.95
N SER A 42 3.15 -0.33 -7.23
CA SER A 42 3.21 -1.31 -8.32
C SER A 42 4.65 -1.71 -8.61
N THR A 43 4.88 -3.01 -8.79
CA THR A 43 6.18 -3.55 -9.24
C THR A 43 6.35 -3.54 -10.77
N ASN A 44 5.33 -3.15 -11.53
CA ASN A 44 5.38 -3.06 -12.99
C ASN A 44 4.52 -1.90 -13.52
N SER A 45 4.99 -1.20 -14.56
CA SER A 45 4.31 -0.02 -15.10
C SER A 45 2.98 -0.36 -15.76
N GLY A 46 2.86 -1.52 -16.40
CA GLY A 46 1.60 -1.94 -17.03
C GLY A 46 0.44 -2.10 -16.04
N LEU A 47 0.70 -2.49 -14.78
CA LEU A 47 -0.34 -2.48 -13.73
C LEU A 47 -0.70 -1.04 -13.31
N ALA A 48 0.30 -0.17 -13.16
CA ALA A 48 0.07 1.23 -12.79
C ALA A 48 -0.79 1.96 -13.84
N GLU A 49 -0.51 1.75 -15.12
CA GLU A 49 -1.26 2.34 -16.24
C GLU A 49 -2.69 1.80 -16.35
N ARG A 50 -2.90 0.49 -16.15
CA ARG A 50 -4.23 -0.13 -16.25
C ARG A 50 -5.11 0.12 -15.03
N LYS A 51 -4.50 0.39 -13.87
CA LYS A 51 -5.19 0.56 -12.58
C LYS A 51 -4.72 1.83 -11.84
N PRO A 52 -4.79 3.02 -12.47
CA PRO A 52 -4.29 4.27 -11.87
C PRO A 52 -5.07 4.68 -10.62
N GLY A 53 -6.34 4.26 -10.52
CA GLY A 53 -7.13 4.48 -9.31
C GLY A 53 -6.81 3.51 -8.16
N TRP A 54 -5.98 2.49 -8.37
CA TRP A 54 -5.54 1.57 -7.31
C TRP A 54 -4.08 1.77 -6.95
N ILE A 55 -3.24 2.13 -7.91
CA ILE A 55 -1.80 2.29 -7.71
C ILE A 55 -1.46 3.75 -7.42
N ASP A 56 -0.77 3.97 -6.30
CA ASP A 56 -0.31 5.29 -5.88
C ASP A 56 1.08 5.60 -6.42
N PHE A 57 1.96 4.59 -6.47
CA PHE A 57 3.34 4.74 -6.92
C PHE A 57 3.75 3.61 -7.89
N ASN A 58 4.43 3.96 -8.98
CA ASN A 58 4.96 2.99 -9.94
C ASN A 58 6.48 2.80 -9.74
N ALA A 59 6.88 1.69 -9.13
CA ALA A 59 8.29 1.29 -9.00
C ALA A 59 8.79 0.45 -10.20
N GLY A 60 7.90 0.08 -11.14
CA GLY A 60 8.25 -0.68 -12.35
C GLY A 60 9.24 0.05 -13.27
N VAL A 61 9.32 1.38 -13.16
CA VAL A 61 10.26 2.21 -13.94
C VAL A 61 11.73 1.84 -13.72
N ILE A 62 12.07 1.20 -12.58
CA ILE A 62 13.42 0.74 -12.24
C ILE A 62 13.91 -0.33 -13.23
N VAL A 63 13.03 -1.22 -13.68
CA VAL A 63 13.37 -2.28 -14.65
C VAL A 63 13.19 -1.83 -16.11
N GLU A 64 12.73 -0.60 -16.31
CA GLU A 64 12.59 0.00 -17.63
C GLU A 64 13.83 0.79 -17.98
N ASN A 65 14.03 1.97 -17.38
CA ASN A 65 15.21 2.82 -17.61
C ASN A 65 15.47 3.88 -16.51
N GLU A 66 14.64 3.99 -15.47
CA GLU A 66 14.84 4.98 -14.41
C GLU A 66 15.86 4.45 -13.38
N PRO A 67 16.94 5.19 -13.07
CA PRO A 67 17.87 4.78 -12.01
C PRO A 67 17.16 4.58 -10.67
N MET A 68 17.61 3.58 -9.91
CA MET A 68 17.01 3.25 -8.61
C MET A 68 17.08 4.43 -7.65
N GLU A 69 18.18 5.19 -7.67
CA GLU A 69 18.41 6.35 -6.82
C GLU A 69 17.36 7.43 -7.09
N LYS A 70 17.10 7.74 -8.36
CA LYS A 70 16.09 8.71 -8.78
C LYS A 70 14.67 8.26 -8.42
N THR A 71 14.38 6.96 -8.59
CA THR A 71 13.08 6.40 -8.19
C THR A 71 12.90 6.48 -6.67
N CYS A 72 13.98 6.23 -5.91
CA CYS A 72 14.00 6.30 -4.45
C CYS A 72 13.75 7.72 -3.94
N GLU A 73 14.39 8.73 -4.53
CA GLU A 73 14.16 10.15 -4.20
C GLU A 73 12.68 10.53 -4.34
N ARG A 74 12.06 10.17 -5.47
CA ARG A 74 10.63 10.40 -5.70
C ARG A 74 9.74 9.62 -4.74
N PHE A 75 10.13 8.40 -4.40
CA PHE A 75 9.38 7.56 -3.47
C PHE A 75 9.39 8.15 -2.06
N ILE A 76 10.55 8.62 -1.59
CA ILE A 76 10.69 9.28 -0.29
C ILE A 76 9.90 10.59 -0.27
N ASP A 77 10.01 11.43 -1.31
CA ASP A 77 9.21 12.66 -1.42
C ASP A 77 7.71 12.36 -1.34
N TYR A 78 7.26 11.32 -2.04
CA TYR A 78 5.86 10.92 -2.00
C TYR A 78 5.42 10.41 -0.62
N ILE A 79 6.25 9.63 0.08
CA ILE A 79 5.96 9.22 1.47
C ILE A 79 5.82 10.45 2.38
N ILE A 80 6.71 11.45 2.26
CA ILE A 80 6.65 12.68 3.06
C ILE A 80 5.36 13.45 2.77
N ARG A 81 4.98 13.57 1.50
CA ARG A 81 3.73 14.24 1.10
C ARG A 81 2.50 13.55 1.69
N VAL A 82 2.44 12.22 1.65
CA VAL A 82 1.32 11.46 2.25
C VAL A 82 1.34 11.61 3.77
N ALA A 83 2.50 11.52 4.41
CA ALA A 83 2.62 11.78 5.85
C ALA A 83 2.22 13.22 6.24
N SER A 84 2.33 14.17 5.29
CA SER A 84 1.91 15.56 5.45
C SER A 84 0.43 15.81 5.10
N GLY A 85 -0.34 14.77 4.78
CA GLY A 85 -1.78 14.84 4.57
C GLY A 85 -2.25 14.67 3.13
N GLU A 86 -1.36 14.38 2.18
CA GLU A 86 -1.81 13.98 0.84
C GLU A 86 -2.49 12.61 0.87
N LEU A 87 -3.74 12.53 0.42
CA LEU A 87 -4.49 11.28 0.44
C LEU A 87 -3.98 10.29 -0.61
N VAL A 88 -3.85 9.03 -0.21
CA VAL A 88 -3.66 7.90 -1.14
C VAL A 88 -5.00 7.39 -1.71
N ASN A 89 -4.93 6.56 -2.74
CA ASN A 89 -6.08 6.07 -3.49
C ASN A 89 -7.13 5.35 -2.64
N ASN A 90 -6.71 4.57 -1.62
CA ASN A 90 -7.66 3.91 -0.73
C ASN A 90 -8.47 4.93 0.09
N GLU A 91 -7.82 5.98 0.57
CA GLU A 91 -8.47 7.05 1.33
C GLU A 91 -9.42 7.87 0.46
N LYS A 92 -8.99 8.24 -0.76
CA LYS A 92 -9.82 8.95 -1.75
C LYS A 92 -11.11 8.20 -2.08
N LYS A 93 -11.09 6.87 -2.02
CA LYS A 93 -12.24 5.99 -2.29
C LYS A 93 -13.03 5.59 -1.05
N GLY A 94 -12.59 5.99 0.14
CA GLY A 94 -13.22 5.64 1.40
C GLY A 94 -13.01 4.18 1.83
N PHE A 95 -12.01 3.48 1.29
CA PHE A 95 -11.67 2.13 1.74
C PHE A 95 -10.98 2.18 3.11
N ARG A 96 -11.67 1.63 4.11
CA ARG A 96 -11.27 1.62 5.53
C ARG A 96 -11.53 0.25 6.16
N GLU A 97 -11.07 -0.80 5.47
CA GLU A 97 -11.39 -2.18 5.83
C GLU A 97 -10.58 -2.63 7.07
N ILE A 98 -11.13 -3.58 7.81
CA ILE A 98 -10.51 -4.19 8.98
C ILE A 98 -10.69 -5.70 8.84
N SER A 99 -9.59 -6.44 8.91
CA SER A 99 -9.63 -7.90 9.05
C SER A 99 -8.81 -8.34 10.25
N ILE A 100 -9.48 -8.97 11.22
CA ILE A 100 -8.85 -9.43 12.46
C ILE A 100 -8.62 -10.93 12.34
N PHE A 101 -7.37 -11.34 12.55
CA PHE A 101 -7.09 -12.76 12.68
C PHE A 101 -7.55 -13.27 14.03
N LYS A 102 -8.45 -14.24 14.02
CA LYS A 102 -8.91 -14.96 15.21
C LYS A 102 -8.32 -16.36 15.21
N THR A 103 -7.71 -16.76 16.31
CA THR A 103 -7.41 -18.16 16.61
C THR A 103 -8.58 -18.77 17.38
N GLY A 104 -9.09 -19.92 16.93
CA GLY A 104 -10.20 -20.65 17.58
C GLY A 104 -11.48 -20.76 16.73
N VAL A 105 -12.49 -21.45 17.27
CA VAL A 105 -13.74 -21.76 16.56
C VAL A 105 -14.62 -20.51 16.41
N THR A 106 -15.26 -20.37 15.25
CA THR A 106 -16.38 -19.45 15.05
C THR A 106 -17.66 -20.22 15.39
N LEU A 107 -18.36 -19.78 16.45
CA LEU A 107 -19.68 -20.29 16.82
C LEU A 107 -20.76 -19.56 16.02
#